data_AF-A0A5K0VHM3-F1
#
_entry.id   AF-A0A5K0VHM3-F1
#
_cell.length_a   1.000
_cell.length_b   1.000
_cell.length_c   1.000
_cell.angle_alpha   90.00
_cell.angle_beta   90.00
_cell.angle_gamma   90.00
#
_symmetry.space_group_name_H-M   'P 1'
#
loop_
_entity.id
_entity.type
_entity.pdbx_description
1 polymer ?
#
loop_
_entity_poly.entity_id
_entity_poly.type
_entity_poly.pdbx_seq_one_letter_code
_entity_poly.pdbx_strand_id
1 'polypeptide(L)' 'TQAMTTRGCLENDFETIAELLLKAAQIGNAIHKEHGKLQKDFLKGLHSNKDVLELRNRVENFASQFALPAFDL' A
#
# COMPACT_ATOMS: atom_id res chain seq x y z
N THR A 1 -0.43 -5.17 -13.29
CA THR A 1 1.00 -5.53 -13.29
C THR A 1 1.82 -4.59 -14.17
N GLN A 2 1.42 -4.32 -15.43
CA GLN A 2 2.15 -3.54 -16.46
C GLN A 2 3.08 -2.42 -15.95
N ALA A 3 2.60 -1.45 -15.16
CA ALA A 3 3.45 -0.34 -14.68
C ALA A 3 4.65 -0.79 -13.83
N MET A 4 4.44 -1.71 -12.88
CA MET A 4 5.51 -2.21 -12.02
C MET A 4 6.45 -3.16 -12.78
N THR A 5 5.92 -3.91 -13.75
CA THR A 5 6.75 -4.72 -14.67
C THR A 5 7.69 -3.84 -15.49
N THR A 6 7.23 -2.69 -16.00
CA THR A 6 8.10 -1.72 -16.69
C THR A 6 9.22 -1.17 -15.78
N ARG A 7 8.99 -1.12 -14.47
CA ARG A 7 10.00 -0.71 -13.47
C ARG A 7 10.95 -1.85 -13.04
N GLY A 8 10.75 -3.07 -13.56
CA GLY A 8 11.62 -4.22 -13.29
C GLY A 8 11.10 -5.21 -12.26
N CYS A 9 9.85 -5.10 -11.79
CA CYS A 9 9.29 -6.11 -10.88
C CYS A 9 9.10 -7.47 -11.58
N LEU A 10 9.59 -8.52 -10.94
CA LEU A 10 9.42 -9.92 -11.32
C LEU A 10 8.39 -10.61 -10.41
N GLU A 11 8.19 -11.91 -10.59
CA GLU A 11 7.18 -12.71 -9.89
C GLU A 11 7.29 -12.59 -8.35
N ASN A 12 8.50 -12.73 -7.79
CA ASN A 12 8.74 -12.59 -6.34
C ASN A 12 8.39 -11.19 -5.81
N ASP A 13 8.59 -10.16 -6.63
CA ASP A 13 8.21 -8.79 -6.27
C ASP A 13 6.68 -8.65 -6.23
N PHE A 14 5.97 -9.35 -7.12
CA PHE A 14 4.51 -9.40 -7.09
C PHE A 14 3.94 -10.20 -5.91
N GLU A 15 4.65 -11.21 -5.41
CA GLU A 15 4.31 -11.85 -4.13
C GLU A 15 4.39 -10.84 -2.98
N THR A 16 5.46 -10.04 -2.93
CA THR A 16 5.59 -8.95 -1.95
C THR A 16 4.48 -7.90 -2.09
N ILE A 17 4.12 -7.52 -3.33
CA ILE A 17 2.98 -6.62 -3.59
C ILE A 17 1.67 -7.23 -3.08
N ALA A 18 1.46 -8.55 -3.26
CA ALA A 18 0.28 -9.24 -2.75
C ALA A 18 0.20 -9.18 -1.22
N GLU A 19 1.32 -9.35 -0.52
CA GLU A 19 1.38 -9.20 0.95
C GLU A 19 1.05 -7.77 1.40
N LEU A 20 1.57 -6.76 0.69
CA LEU A 20 1.26 -5.34 0.94
C LEU A 20 -0.24 -5.06 0.75
N LEU A 21 -0.85 -5.59 -0.31
CA LEU A 21 -2.28 -5.47 -0.57
C LEU A 21 -3.12 -6.18 0.50
N LEU A 22 -2.71 -7.38 0.93
CA LEU A 22 -3.37 -8.12 2.01
C LEU A 22 -3.34 -7.31 3.31
N LYS A 23 -2.19 -6.73 3.66
CA LYS A 23 -2.07 -5.86 4.84
C LYS A 23 -2.94 -4.62 4.74
N ALA A 24 -3.01 -3.98 3.56
CA ALA A 24 -3.91 -2.85 3.32
C ALA A 24 -5.38 -3.22 3.53
N ALA A 25 -5.82 -4.37 2.99
CA ALA A 25 -7.18 -4.86 3.15
C ALA A 25 -7.51 -5.17 4.62
N GLN A 26 -6.56 -5.74 5.37
CA GLN A 26 -6.73 -5.99 6.81
C GLN A 26 -6.88 -4.70 7.62
N ILE A 27 -6.06 -3.68 7.35
CA ILE A 27 -6.17 -2.37 8.00
C ILE A 27 -7.51 -1.72 7.66
N GLY A 28 -7.90 -1.73 6.38
CA GLY A 28 -9.21 -1.24 5.94
C GLY A 28 -10.36 -1.94 6.65
N ASN A 29 -10.31 -3.27 6.77
CA ASN A 29 -11.31 -4.03 7.51
C ASN A 29 -11.35 -3.68 9.00
N ALA A 30 -10.19 -3.43 9.64
CA ALA A 30 -10.13 -3.03 11.04
C ALA A 30 -10.80 -1.66 11.26
N ILE A 31 -10.44 -0.66 10.44
CA ILE A 31 -11.03 0.68 10.48
C ILE A 31 -12.53 0.63 10.19
N HIS A 32 -12.95 -0.18 9.22
CA HIS A 32 -14.37 -0.35 8.87
C HIS A 32 -15.18 -0.97 10.02
N LYS A 33 -14.58 -1.88 10.79
CA LYS A 33 -15.21 -2.47 11.98
C LYS A 33 -15.33 -1.45 13.13
N GLU A 34 -14.34 -0.58 13.30
CA GLU A 34 -14.31 0.42 14.38
C GLU A 34 -15.21 1.63 14.09
N HIS A 35 -15.17 2.16 12.87
CA HIS A 35 -15.84 3.42 12.51
C HIS A 35 -17.13 3.24 11.71
N GLY A 36 -17.44 2.00 11.29
CA GLY A 36 -18.69 1.65 10.61
C GLY A 36 -18.69 1.86 9.09
N LYS A 37 -19.86 1.64 8.50
CA LYS A 37 -20.04 1.55 7.03
C LYS A 37 -20.08 2.88 6.30
N LEU A 38 -20.31 3.98 7.01
CA LEU A 38 -20.42 5.30 6.40
C LEU A 38 -19.03 5.79 5.99
N GLN A 39 -18.85 6.12 4.72
CA GLN A 39 -17.57 6.56 4.15
C GLN A 39 -16.94 7.70 4.96
N LYS A 40 -17.74 8.68 5.41
CA LYS A 40 -17.26 9.81 6.23
C LYS A 40 -16.60 9.37 7.56
N ASP A 41 -17.10 8.31 8.18
CA ASP A 41 -16.60 7.84 9.47
C ASP A 41 -15.39 6.92 9.28
N PHE A 42 -15.41 6.11 8.21
CA PHE A 42 -14.21 5.41 7.74
C PHE A 42 -13.03 6.35 7.45
N LEU A 43 -13.28 7.47 6.76
CA LEU A 43 -12.25 8.49 6.47
C LEU A 43 -11.68 9.11 7.76
N LYS A 44 -12.50 9.33 8.80
CA LYS A 44 -12.02 9.80 10.10
C LYS A 44 -11.06 8.78 10.74
N GLY A 45 -11.37 7.49 10.63
CA GLY A 45 -10.52 6.42 11.17
C GLY A 45 -9.19 6.24 10.43
N LEU A 46 -9.08 6.71 9.19
CA LEU A 46 -7.82 6.77 8.45
C LEU A 46 -6.91 7.91 8.94
N HIS A 47 -7.48 9.00 9.47
CA HIS A 47 -6.68 10.13 9.93
C HIS A 47 -5.79 9.72 11.11
N SER A 48 -4.48 9.85 10.93
CA SER A 48 -3.44 9.49 11.92
C SER A 48 -3.39 8.00 12.33
N ASN A 49 -3.92 7.09 11.50
CA ASN A 49 -3.76 5.66 11.76
C ASN A 49 -2.30 5.23 11.59
N LYS A 50 -1.70 4.71 12.67
CA LYS A 50 -0.28 4.32 12.69
C LYS A 50 0.02 3.16 11.73
N ASP A 51 -0.90 2.21 11.57
CA ASP A 51 -0.71 1.07 10.67
C ASP A 51 -0.69 1.51 9.21
N VAL A 52 -1.49 2.52 8.86
CA VAL A 52 -1.48 3.14 7.52
C VAL A 52 -0.14 3.83 7.25
N LEU A 53 0.40 4.56 8.23
CA LEU A 53 1.71 5.19 8.11
C LEU A 53 2.84 4.17 7.98
N GLU A 54 2.80 3.09 8.77
CA GLU A 54 3.79 2.02 8.67
C GLU A 54 3.72 1.31 7.31
N LEU A 55 2.51 0.97 6.85
CA LEU A 55 2.30 0.36 5.55
C LEU A 55 2.82 1.26 4.43
N ARG A 56 2.53 2.58 4.50
CA ARG A 56 3.05 3.56 3.55
C ARG A 56 4.58 3.53 3.49
N ASN A 57 5.26 3.58 4.63
CA ASN A 57 6.73 3.53 4.68
C ASN A 57 7.28 2.25 4.05
N ARG A 58 6.63 1.09 4.29
CA ARG A 58 7.02 -0.18 3.66
C ARG A 58 6.82 -0.17 2.15
N VAL A 59 5.70 0.36 1.66
CA VAL A 59 5.43 0.50 0.23
C VAL A 59 6.46 1.43 -0.44
N GLU A 60 6.75 2.58 0.17
CA GLU A 60 7.73 3.53 -0.36
C GLU A 60 9.15 2.92 -0.39
N ASN A 61 9.57 2.23 0.68
CA ASN A 61 10.86 1.53 0.75
C ASN A 61 10.99 0.37 -0.25
N PHE A 62 9.89 -0.32 -0.54
CA PHE A 62 9.88 -1.35 -1.56
C PHE A 62 9.96 -0.73 -2.97
N ALA A 63 9.13 0.27 -3.23
CA ALA A 63 9.04 0.91 -4.54
C ALA A 63 10.30 1.71 -4.92
N SER A 64 11.08 2.20 -3.95
CA SER A 64 12.32 2.94 -4.19
C SER A 64 13.48 2.06 -4.68
N GLN A 65 13.37 0.73 -4.56
CA GLN A 65 14.37 -0.21 -5.07
C GLN A 65 14.32 -0.37 -6.59
N PHE A 66 13.25 0.11 -7.23
CA PHE A 66 13.03 0.01 -8.66
C PHE A 66 13.24 1.36 -9.33
N ALA A 67 13.94 1.39 -10.47
CA ALA A 67 14.16 2.61 -11.23
C ALA A 67 12.83 3.24 -11.66
N LEU A 68 12.84 4.57 -11.85
CA LEU A 68 11.72 5.30 -12.45
C LEU A 68 12.04 5.55 -13.94
N PRO A 69 11.34 4.90 -14.89
CA PRO A 69 11.59 5.10 -16.30
C PRO A 69 11.43 6.59 -16.68
N ALA A 70 12.29 7.07 -17.57
CA ALA A 70 12.35 8.46 -18.04
C ALA A 70 12.84 9.51 -17.02
N PHE A 71 13.30 9.09 -15.84
CA PHE A 71 13.96 9.96 -14.87
C PHE A 71 15.24 9.29 -14.35
N ASP A 72 16.35 10.01 -14.35
CA ASP A 72 17.57 9.58 -13.64
C ASP A 72 17.40 9.91 -12.15
N LEU A 73 16.69 9.05 -11.43
CA LEU A 73 16.50 9.08 -9.98
C LEU A 73 16.98 7.78 -9.36
#